data_AF-A0AAX0RLD7-F1
#
_entry.id   AF-A0AAX0RLD7-F1
#
_cell.length_a   1.000
_cell.length_b   1.000
_cell.length_c   1.000
_cell.angle_alpha   90.00
_cell.angle_beta   90.00
_cell.angle_gamma   90.00
#
_symmetry.space_group_name_H-M   'P 1'
#
loop_
_entity.id
_entity.type
_entity.pdbx_description
1 polymer ?
#
loop_
_entity_poly.entity_id
_entity_poly.type
_entity_poly.pdbx_seq_one_letter_code
_entity_poly.pdbx_strand_id
1 'polypeptide(L)'
;MKELEQSQQVLENEKAELLGENQKLADKNKVLTTEKENLTKDKENLTTALSTAKTQAEQTSQKLNELEQRHAPYQKLEKLYEVFLEVKDRLNFNFVATTHSAMDLIASVLSDSKYYLESLYNKARQELSDKRSDKGEKLAELFDLLFEYIKDSKFERLKEPSAYDHTCKTLYPEQNSSGKMQRVVLRGYKHNDKVYHTIVDTGS
;
A
#
# COMPACT_ATOMS: atom_id res chain seq x y z
N MET A 1 -34.58 42.70 -82.47
CA MET A 1 -35.33 41.45 -82.19
C MET A 1 -34.41 40.35 -81.67
N LYS A 2 -33.40 39.88 -82.43
CA LYS A 2 -32.47 38.82 -81.97
C LYS A 2 -31.73 39.09 -80.65
N GLU A 3 -31.23 40.31 -80.41
CA GLU A 3 -30.54 40.66 -79.15
C GLU A 3 -31.48 40.58 -77.93
N LEU A 4 -32.75 40.95 -78.10
CA LEU A 4 -33.74 40.93 -77.02
C LEU A 4 -34.09 39.50 -76.62
N GLU A 5 -34.26 38.60 -77.59
CA GLU A 5 -34.45 37.15 -77.36
C GLU A 5 -33.25 36.52 -76.65
N GLN A 6 -32.02 36.88 -77.04
CA GLN A 6 -30.81 36.38 -76.38
C GLN A 6 -30.72 36.86 -74.92
N SER A 7 -31.02 38.13 -74.64
CA SER A 7 -31.07 38.64 -73.26
C SER A 7 -32.15 37.96 -72.41
N GLN A 8 -33.33 37.68 -72.97
CA GLN A 8 -34.38 36.92 -72.24
C GLN A 8 -33.94 35.50 -71.92
N GLN A 9 -33.28 34.82 -72.87
CA GLN A 9 -32.76 33.46 -72.65
C GLN A 9 -31.69 33.43 -71.55
N VAL A 10 -30.78 34.42 -71.52
CA VAL A 10 -29.73 34.54 -70.49
C VAL A 10 -30.35 34.77 -69.11
N LEU A 11 -31.34 35.66 -69.00
CA LEU A 11 -32.04 35.94 -67.74
C LEU A 11 -32.80 34.72 -67.19
N GLU A 12 -33.47 33.94 -68.06
CA GLU A 12 -34.13 32.69 -67.64
C GLU A 12 -33.12 31.64 -67.14
N ASN A 13 -31.95 31.54 -67.78
CA ASN A 13 -30.89 30.63 -67.34
C ASN A 13 -30.29 31.06 -65.99
N GLU A 14 -29.96 32.34 -65.80
CA GLU A 14 -29.48 32.87 -64.51
C GLU A 14 -30.50 32.65 -63.38
N LYS A 15 -31.79 32.88 -63.68
CA LYS A 15 -32.87 32.66 -62.73
C LYS A 15 -32.96 31.18 -62.33
N ALA A 16 -32.81 30.25 -63.27
CA ALA A 16 -32.80 28.81 -62.99
C ALA A 16 -31.59 28.39 -62.15
N GLU A 17 -30.40 28.93 -62.43
CA GLU A 17 -29.18 28.68 -61.63
C GLU A 17 -29.33 29.19 -60.19
N LEU A 18 -29.79 30.43 -60.01
CA LEU A 18 -30.04 31.01 -58.69
C LEU A 18 -31.07 30.21 -57.89
N LEU A 19 -32.11 29.69 -58.56
CA LEU A 19 -33.13 28.86 -57.91
C LEU A 19 -32.53 27.52 -57.45
N GLY A 20 -31.64 26.94 -58.25
CA GLY A 20 -30.87 25.74 -57.90
C GLY A 20 -29.91 25.95 -56.72
N GLU A 21 -29.19 27.07 -56.70
CA GLU A 21 -28.31 27.43 -55.57
C GLU A 21 -29.10 27.69 -54.28
N ASN A 22 -30.22 28.41 -54.36
CA ASN A 22 -31.10 28.64 -53.22
C ASN A 22 -31.65 27.34 -52.63
N GLN A 23 -32.00 26.36 -53.49
CA GLN A 23 -32.43 25.04 -53.02
C GLN A 23 -31.30 24.30 -52.29
N LYS A 24 -30.08 24.29 -52.84
CA LYS A 24 -28.90 23.68 -52.19
C LYS A 24 -28.57 24.33 -50.85
N LEU A 25 -28.70 25.65 -50.75
CA LEU A 25 -28.49 26.40 -49.51
C LEU A 25 -29.57 26.06 -48.48
N ALA A 26 -30.83 25.97 -48.90
CA ALA A 26 -31.92 25.56 -48.02
C ALA A 26 -31.71 24.15 -47.44
N ASP A 27 -31.25 23.20 -48.26
CA ASP A 27 -30.97 21.83 -47.82
C ASP A 27 -29.77 21.77 -46.88
N LYS A 28 -28.68 22.50 -47.16
CA LYS A 28 -27.54 22.64 -46.24
C LYS A 28 -27.94 23.26 -44.90
N ASN A 29 -28.79 24.29 -44.91
CA ASN A 29 -29.27 24.93 -43.68
C ASN A 29 -30.08 23.95 -42.83
N LYS A 30 -30.95 23.13 -43.44
CA LYS A 30 -31.68 22.08 -42.69
C LYS A 30 -30.74 21.10 -42.01
N VAL A 31 -29.73 20.59 -42.73
CA VAL A 31 -28.73 19.66 -42.17
C VAL A 31 -27.98 20.30 -41.00
N LEU A 32 -27.52 21.55 -41.16
CA LEU A 32 -26.82 22.28 -40.11
C LEU A 32 -27.70 22.53 -38.88
N THR A 33 -28.99 22.81 -39.06
CA THR A 33 -29.94 22.96 -37.95
C THR A 33 -30.07 21.65 -37.17
N THR A 34 -30.26 20.52 -37.87
CA THR A 34 -30.34 19.19 -37.23
C THR A 34 -29.05 18.81 -36.52
N GLU A 35 -27.88 19.06 -37.12
CA GLU A 35 -26.59 18.78 -36.49
C GLU A 35 -26.39 19.64 -35.22
N LYS A 36 -26.77 20.92 -35.26
CA LYS A 36 -26.72 21.80 -34.09
C LYS A 36 -27.62 21.31 -32.95
N GLU A 37 -28.83 20.83 -33.25
CA GLU A 37 -29.74 20.25 -32.26
C GLU A 37 -29.15 18.99 -31.62
N ASN A 38 -28.57 18.09 -32.44
CA ASN A 38 -27.91 16.88 -31.95
C ASN A 38 -26.72 17.21 -31.05
N LEU A 39 -25.84 18.14 -31.48
CA LEU A 39 -24.70 18.59 -30.68
C LEU A 39 -25.11 19.24 -29.36
N THR A 40 -26.25 19.95 -29.35
CA THR A 40 -26.79 20.56 -28.13
C THR A 40 -27.26 19.47 -27.16
N LYS A 41 -27.97 18.46 -27.65
CA LYS A 41 -28.42 17.32 -26.84
C LYS A 41 -27.25 16.49 -26.31
N ASP A 42 -26.24 16.24 -27.13
CA ASP A 42 -25.03 15.51 -26.70
C ASP A 42 -24.25 16.28 -25.64
N LYS A 43 -24.15 17.61 -25.78
CA LYS A 43 -23.53 18.46 -24.76
C LYS A 43 -24.26 18.38 -23.43
N GLU A 44 -25.59 18.42 -23.44
CA GLU A 44 -26.41 18.29 -22.22
C GLU A 44 -26.19 16.92 -21.56
N ASN A 45 -26.26 15.84 -22.35
CA ASN A 45 -26.02 14.47 -21.87
C ASN A 45 -24.63 14.29 -21.27
N LEU A 46 -23.59 14.79 -21.95
CA LEU A 46 -22.20 14.74 -21.47
C LEU A 46 -22.03 15.55 -20.18
N THR A 47 -22.69 16.70 -20.06
CA THR A 47 -22.65 17.52 -18.85
C THR A 47 -23.27 16.78 -17.67
N THR A 48 -24.41 16.12 -17.86
CA THR A 48 -25.06 15.29 -16.84
C THR A 48 -24.21 14.07 -16.45
N ALA A 49 -23.62 13.40 -17.44
CA ALA A 49 -22.75 12.25 -17.19
C ALA A 49 -21.49 12.65 -16.40
N LEU A 50 -20.88 13.79 -16.76
CA LEU A 50 -19.71 14.33 -16.05
C LEU A 50 -20.06 14.69 -14.60
N SER A 51 -21.18 15.36 -14.37
CA SER A 51 -21.64 15.69 -13.02
C SER A 51 -21.86 14.42 -12.18
N THR A 52 -22.47 13.40 -12.77
CA THR A 52 -22.73 12.12 -12.10
C THR A 52 -21.43 11.41 -11.76
N ALA A 53 -20.49 11.33 -12.71
CA ALA A 53 -19.18 10.73 -12.51
C ALA A 53 -18.38 11.45 -11.42
N LYS A 54 -18.44 12.79 -11.38
CA LYS A 54 -17.80 13.60 -10.34
C LYS A 54 -18.34 13.27 -8.96
N THR A 55 -19.66 13.22 -8.80
CA THR A 55 -20.29 12.85 -7.52
C THR A 55 -19.91 11.43 -7.09
N GLN A 56 -19.88 10.47 -8.02
CA GLN A 56 -19.46 9.09 -7.72
C GLN A 56 -17.99 9.02 -7.29
N ALA A 57 -17.11 9.79 -7.93
CA ALA A 57 -15.69 9.86 -7.58
C ALA A 57 -15.49 10.43 -6.16
N GLU A 58 -16.21 11.50 -5.81
CA GLU A 58 -16.17 12.10 -4.47
C GLU A 58 -16.66 11.11 -3.40
N GLN A 59 -17.79 10.43 -3.64
CA GLN A 59 -18.31 9.40 -2.73
C GLN A 59 -17.34 8.22 -2.57
N THR A 60 -16.69 7.79 -3.65
CA THR A 60 -15.72 6.70 -3.61
C THR A 60 -14.48 7.10 -2.83
N SER A 61 -13.98 8.33 -3.02
CA SER A 61 -12.84 8.86 -2.27
C SER A 61 -13.14 8.96 -0.77
N GLN A 62 -14.35 9.34 -0.40
CA GLN A 62 -14.77 9.37 1.01
C GLN A 62 -14.79 7.96 1.62
N LYS A 63 -15.42 6.99 0.94
CA LYS A 63 -15.45 5.59 1.39
C LYS A 63 -14.05 4.97 1.50
N LEU A 64 -13.14 5.30 0.60
CA LEU A 64 -11.76 4.84 0.65
C LEU A 64 -11.06 5.34 1.91
N ASN A 65 -11.18 6.63 2.22
CA ASN A 65 -10.60 7.21 3.44
C ASN A 65 -11.20 6.59 4.71
N GLU A 66 -12.52 6.35 4.75
CA GLU A 66 -13.15 5.63 5.86
C GLU A 66 -12.60 4.21 6.03
N LEU A 67 -12.35 3.50 4.93
CA LEU A 67 -11.80 2.15 4.95
C LEU A 67 -10.35 2.15 5.43
N GLU A 68 -9.52 3.08 4.95
CA GLU A 68 -8.14 3.26 5.39
C GLU A 68 -8.07 3.55 6.90
N GLN A 69 -8.95 4.42 7.41
CA GLN A 69 -9.04 4.71 8.85
C GLN A 69 -9.47 3.48 9.66
N ARG A 70 -10.42 2.68 9.16
CA ARG A 70 -10.82 1.41 9.81
C ARG A 70 -9.73 0.36 9.77
N HIS A 71 -8.87 0.39 8.75
CA HIS A 71 -7.76 -0.54 8.60
C HIS A 71 -6.52 -0.15 9.41
N ALA A 72 -6.33 1.15 9.71
CA ALA A 72 -5.17 1.65 10.44
C ALA A 72 -4.81 0.86 11.73
N PRO A 73 -5.76 0.44 12.58
CA PRO A 73 -5.46 -0.37 13.77
C PRO A 73 -4.86 -1.76 13.46
N TYR A 74 -5.08 -2.30 12.25
CA TYR A 74 -4.69 -3.65 11.86
C TYR A 74 -3.34 -3.70 11.12
N GLN A 75 -2.76 -2.56 10.75
CA GLN A 75 -1.47 -2.48 10.04
C GLN A 75 -0.34 -3.23 10.76
N LYS A 76 -0.32 -3.19 12.10
CA LYS A 76 0.66 -3.93 12.90
C LYS A 76 0.50 -5.44 12.80
N LEU A 77 -0.75 -5.90 12.74
CA LEU A 77 -1.10 -7.32 12.66
C LEU A 77 -0.76 -7.88 11.27
N GLU A 78 -1.02 -7.10 10.23
CA GLU A 78 -0.59 -7.39 8.85
C GLU A 78 0.94 -7.49 8.79
N LYS A 79 1.64 -6.46 9.27
CA LYS A 79 3.11 -6.44 9.31
C LYS A 79 3.69 -7.64 10.07
N LEU A 80 3.08 -8.02 11.21
CA LEU A 80 3.49 -9.19 11.98
C LEU A 80 3.46 -10.47 11.12
N TYR A 81 2.39 -10.67 10.35
CA TYR A 81 2.24 -11.87 9.53
C TYR A 81 3.14 -11.85 8.29
N GLU A 82 3.33 -10.69 7.66
CA GLU A 82 4.28 -10.52 6.57
C GLU A 82 5.70 -10.90 7.00
N VAL A 83 6.18 -10.34 8.12
CA VAL A 83 7.52 -10.64 8.65
C VAL A 83 7.62 -12.12 9.02
N PHE A 84 6.57 -12.72 9.59
CA PHE A 84 6.52 -14.16 9.83
C PHE A 84 6.69 -14.98 8.53
N LEU A 85 5.96 -14.64 7.48
CA LEU A 85 6.05 -15.33 6.19
C LEU A 85 7.45 -15.22 5.58
N GLU A 86 8.14 -14.09 5.77
CA GLU A 86 9.51 -13.91 5.32
C GLU A 86 10.51 -14.83 6.02
N VAL A 87 10.32 -15.14 7.31
CA VAL A 87 11.30 -15.92 8.10
C VAL A 87 10.83 -17.33 8.45
N LYS A 88 9.65 -17.75 7.99
CA LYS A 88 9.05 -19.06 8.34
C LYS A 88 9.95 -20.24 7.96
N ASP A 89 10.76 -20.12 6.92
CA ASP A 89 11.74 -21.14 6.48
C ASP A 89 12.86 -21.37 7.51
N ARG A 90 13.08 -20.40 8.40
CA ARG A 90 14.04 -20.48 9.51
C ARG A 90 13.43 -21.00 10.80
N LEU A 91 12.09 -21.11 10.88
CA LEU A 91 11.38 -21.52 12.07
C LEU A 91 11.03 -23.00 12.01
N ASN A 92 11.61 -23.80 12.91
CA ASN A 92 11.30 -25.22 13.04
C ASN A 92 10.29 -25.47 14.17
N PHE A 93 9.09 -24.91 14.03
CA PHE A 93 7.98 -25.14 14.96
C PHE A 93 6.81 -25.84 14.28
N ASN A 94 6.16 -26.76 15.00
CA ASN A 94 5.01 -27.50 14.47
C ASN A 94 3.85 -26.57 14.06
N PHE A 95 3.68 -25.42 14.75
CA PHE A 95 2.63 -24.47 14.42
C PHE A 95 2.84 -23.74 13.09
N VAL A 96 4.08 -23.71 12.55
CA VAL A 96 4.38 -22.98 11.31
C VAL A 96 3.53 -23.51 10.15
N ALA A 97 3.34 -24.83 10.08
CA ALA A 97 2.55 -25.47 9.03
C ALA A 97 1.04 -25.20 9.15
N THR A 98 0.56 -24.81 10.33
CA THR A 98 -0.86 -24.56 10.61
C THR A 98 -1.20 -23.09 10.78
N THR A 99 -0.22 -22.19 10.65
CA THR A 99 -0.40 -20.75 10.81
C THR A 99 -0.81 -20.13 9.48
N HIS A 100 -2.06 -19.65 9.40
CA HIS A 100 -2.63 -19.05 8.19
C HIS A 100 -2.94 -17.56 8.35
N SER A 101 -2.73 -17.02 9.56
CA SER A 101 -2.95 -15.63 9.91
C SER A 101 -2.06 -15.18 11.06
N ALA A 102 -1.95 -13.86 11.25
CA ALA A 102 -1.31 -13.28 12.42
C ALA A 102 -1.95 -13.75 13.74
N MET A 103 -3.28 -13.98 13.73
CA MET A 103 -4.01 -14.45 14.91
C MET A 103 -3.64 -15.88 15.26
N ASP A 104 -3.50 -16.77 14.27
CA ASP A 104 -3.02 -18.15 14.49
C ASP A 104 -1.61 -18.16 15.08
N LEU A 105 -0.75 -17.26 14.58
CA LEU A 105 0.61 -17.10 15.07
C LEU A 105 0.61 -16.66 16.53
N ILE A 106 -0.13 -15.59 16.86
CA ILE A 106 -0.25 -15.07 18.22
C ILE A 106 -0.81 -16.16 19.15
N ALA A 107 -1.89 -16.84 18.75
CA ALA A 107 -2.50 -17.90 19.54
C ALA A 107 -1.52 -19.07 19.80
N SER A 108 -0.77 -19.47 18.77
CA SER A 108 0.24 -20.52 18.88
C SER A 108 1.35 -20.12 19.85
N VAL A 109 1.89 -18.91 19.72
CA VAL A 109 2.93 -18.40 20.63
C VAL A 109 2.39 -18.29 22.06
N LEU A 110 1.16 -17.80 22.26
CA LEU A 110 0.55 -17.65 23.58
C LEU A 110 0.23 -18.98 24.27
N SER A 111 0.06 -20.08 23.51
CA SER A 111 -0.22 -21.40 24.08
C SER A 111 0.90 -21.93 25.00
N ASP A 112 2.15 -21.57 24.71
CA ASP A 112 3.31 -21.75 25.58
C ASP A 112 4.29 -20.59 25.37
N SER A 113 3.89 -19.41 25.86
CA SER A 113 4.61 -18.16 25.65
C SER A 113 6.07 -18.23 26.09
N LYS A 114 6.36 -18.95 27.17
CA LYS A 114 7.73 -19.15 27.67
C LYS A 114 8.56 -19.93 26.66
N TYR A 115 8.08 -21.10 26.24
CA TYR A 115 8.81 -21.94 25.30
C TYR A 115 9.05 -21.23 23.96
N TYR A 116 8.00 -20.65 23.37
CA TYR A 116 8.07 -20.09 22.03
C TYR A 116 8.86 -18.79 21.98
N LEU A 117 8.69 -17.87 22.94
CA LEU A 117 9.48 -16.64 22.97
C LEU A 117 10.95 -16.91 23.25
N GLU A 118 11.28 -17.82 24.19
CA GLU A 118 12.67 -18.19 24.44
C GLU A 118 13.32 -18.83 23.19
N SER A 119 12.59 -19.71 22.50
CA SER A 119 13.06 -20.35 21.27
C SER A 119 13.25 -19.36 20.13
N LEU A 120 12.28 -18.47 19.90
CA LEU A 120 12.35 -17.40 18.90
C LEU A 120 13.51 -16.45 19.19
N TYR A 121 13.67 -16.05 20.44
CA TYR A 121 14.77 -15.18 20.87
C TYR A 121 16.14 -15.80 20.58
N ASN A 122 16.31 -17.08 20.98
CA ASN A 122 17.55 -17.80 20.75
C ASN A 122 17.81 -18.01 19.25
N LYS A 123 16.76 -18.22 18.45
CA LYS A 123 16.87 -18.37 17.01
C LYS A 123 17.27 -17.05 16.34
N ALA A 124 16.63 -15.94 16.68
CA ALA A 124 17.02 -14.61 16.21
C ALA A 124 18.48 -14.32 16.56
N ARG A 125 18.87 -14.57 17.81
CA ARG A 125 20.25 -14.44 18.27
C ARG A 125 21.25 -15.29 17.47
N GLN A 126 20.87 -16.52 17.11
CA GLN A 126 21.72 -17.40 16.30
C GLN A 126 21.88 -16.87 14.87
N GLU A 127 20.77 -16.52 14.21
CA GLU A 127 20.79 -16.05 12.81
C GLU A 127 21.47 -14.68 12.68
N LEU A 128 21.42 -13.83 13.72
CA LEU A 128 22.18 -12.57 13.77
C LEU A 128 23.70 -12.75 13.73
N SER A 129 24.21 -13.95 14.00
CA SER A 129 25.65 -14.24 13.85
C SER A 129 26.07 -14.50 12.39
N ASP A 130 25.11 -14.77 11.49
CA ASP A 130 25.37 -15.01 10.06
C ASP A 130 25.21 -13.73 9.25
N LYS A 131 26.33 -13.05 8.96
CA LYS A 131 26.37 -11.80 8.19
C LYS A 131 25.93 -11.94 6.73
N ARG A 132 25.71 -13.15 6.23
CA ARG A 132 25.29 -13.38 4.84
C ARG A 132 23.78 -13.33 4.67
N SER A 133 23.03 -13.14 5.76
CA SER A 133 21.58 -13.18 5.74
C SER A 133 20.96 -12.06 6.57
N ASP A 134 19.96 -11.40 6.00
CA ASP A 134 19.08 -10.44 6.67
C ASP A 134 18.05 -11.13 7.59
N LYS A 135 17.98 -12.46 7.58
CA LYS A 135 17.01 -13.24 8.36
C LYS A 135 17.14 -13.04 9.86
N GLY A 136 18.35 -12.77 10.37
CA GLY A 136 18.55 -12.45 11.79
C GLY A 136 17.84 -11.16 12.22
N GLU A 137 17.94 -10.09 11.41
CA GLU A 137 17.25 -8.83 11.68
C GLU A 137 15.74 -8.99 11.55
N LYS A 138 15.27 -9.71 10.52
CA LYS A 138 13.84 -10.00 10.33
C LYS A 138 13.25 -10.85 11.46
N LEU A 139 14.01 -11.80 12.01
CA LEU A 139 13.60 -12.56 13.20
C LEU A 139 13.55 -11.69 14.46
N ALA A 140 14.44 -10.71 14.57
CA ALA A 140 14.37 -9.73 15.66
C ALA A 140 13.13 -8.84 15.56
N GLU A 141 12.81 -8.37 14.35
CA GLU A 141 11.57 -7.64 14.06
C GLU A 141 10.32 -8.49 14.38
N LEU A 142 10.30 -9.76 13.95
CA LEU A 142 9.21 -10.70 14.30
C LEU A 142 9.04 -10.81 15.81
N PHE A 143 10.16 -10.97 16.53
CA PHE A 143 10.15 -11.08 17.98
C PHE A 143 9.57 -9.81 18.64
N ASP A 144 10.02 -8.62 18.21
CA ASP A 144 9.51 -7.35 18.72
C ASP A 144 8.01 -7.17 18.48
N LEU A 145 7.53 -7.47 17.26
CA LEU A 145 6.11 -7.39 16.92
C LEU A 145 5.28 -8.36 17.76
N LEU A 146 5.74 -9.61 17.94
CA LEU A 146 5.06 -10.59 18.78
C LEU A 146 5.01 -10.17 20.25
N PHE A 147 6.10 -9.57 20.76
CA PHE A 147 6.19 -9.17 22.15
C PHE A 147 5.11 -8.12 22.52
N GLU A 148 4.68 -7.28 21.57
CA GLU A 148 3.59 -6.32 21.80
C GLU A 148 2.27 -6.98 22.25
N TYR A 149 2.03 -8.22 21.81
CA TYR A 149 0.81 -8.99 22.11
C TYR A 149 0.93 -9.84 23.39
N ILE A 150 2.12 -9.91 23.99
CA ILE A 150 2.33 -10.61 25.26
C ILE A 150 1.85 -9.72 26.41
N LYS A 151 0.74 -10.12 27.05
CA LYS A 151 0.16 -9.40 28.21
C LYS A 151 0.41 -10.10 29.54
N ASP A 152 1.22 -11.17 29.54
CA ASP A 152 1.61 -11.88 30.76
C ASP A 152 2.65 -11.06 31.53
N SER A 153 2.34 -10.72 32.78
CA SER A 153 3.18 -9.90 33.67
C SER A 153 4.52 -10.53 34.03
N LYS A 154 4.68 -11.84 33.78
CA LYS A 154 5.98 -12.51 33.91
C LYS A 154 6.98 -12.04 32.88
N PHE A 155 6.52 -11.48 31.75
CA PHE A 155 7.38 -10.97 30.70
C PHE A 155 7.54 -9.46 30.81
N GLU A 156 8.77 -9.00 30.85
CA GLU A 156 9.11 -7.57 30.87
C GLU A 156 10.08 -7.28 29.72
N ARG A 157 9.76 -6.36 28.81
CA ARG A 157 10.73 -5.92 27.80
C ARG A 157 11.79 -5.06 28.50
N LEU A 158 13.07 -5.34 28.29
CA LEU A 158 14.14 -4.48 28.82
C LEU A 158 14.03 -3.08 28.21
N LYS A 159 14.49 -2.03 28.90
CA LYS A 159 14.57 -0.70 28.29
C LYS A 159 15.59 -0.70 27.15
N GLU A 160 15.37 0.14 26.15
CA GLU A 160 16.36 0.32 25.10
C GLU A 160 17.59 1.02 25.70
N PRO A 161 18.78 0.38 25.67
CA PRO A 161 19.99 0.98 26.20
C PRO A 161 20.41 2.17 25.35
N SER A 162 21.00 3.20 25.96
CA SER A 162 21.60 4.35 25.25
C SER A 162 23.11 4.20 25.01
N ALA A 163 23.74 3.29 25.73
CA ALA A 163 25.15 2.93 25.62
C ALA A 163 25.33 1.46 26.03
N TYR A 164 26.51 0.90 25.74
CA TYR A 164 26.83 -0.47 26.15
C TYR A 164 26.93 -0.62 27.67
N ASP A 165 26.26 -1.62 28.24
CA ASP A 165 26.28 -1.96 29.68
C ASP A 165 26.03 -3.47 29.94
N HIS A 166 25.80 -3.85 31.21
CA HIS A 166 25.54 -5.24 31.63
C HIS A 166 24.17 -5.81 31.20
N THR A 167 23.26 -4.98 30.69
CA THR A 167 21.99 -5.41 30.10
C THR A 167 22.15 -5.77 28.62
N CYS A 168 23.30 -5.39 28.02
CA CYS A 168 23.67 -5.65 26.64
C CYS A 168 24.56 -6.89 26.49
N LYS A 169 24.57 -7.48 25.30
CA LYS A 169 25.46 -8.56 24.86
C LYS A 169 26.04 -8.24 23.49
N THR A 170 27.37 -8.29 23.40
CA THR A 170 28.14 -8.25 22.16
C THR A 170 28.03 -9.60 21.44
N LEU A 171 27.74 -9.59 20.14
CA LEU A 171 27.53 -10.81 19.35
C LEU A 171 28.33 -10.88 18.04
N TYR A 172 29.00 -9.81 17.65
CA TYR A 172 29.75 -9.79 16.39
C TYR A 172 31.26 -9.95 16.67
N PRO A 173 31.97 -10.85 15.96
CA PRO A 173 33.40 -11.06 16.14
C PRO A 173 34.29 -9.87 15.72
N GLU A 174 33.78 -8.97 14.88
CA GLU A 174 34.55 -7.87 14.24
C GLU A 174 34.24 -6.49 14.83
N GLN A 175 33.69 -6.43 16.04
CA GLN A 175 33.24 -5.18 16.64
C GLN A 175 34.40 -4.36 17.21
N ASN A 176 34.31 -3.04 17.06
CA ASN A 176 35.34 -2.13 17.53
C ASN A 176 35.61 -2.33 19.02
N SER A 177 36.87 -2.21 19.41
CA SER A 177 37.29 -2.26 20.81
C SER A 177 36.88 -1.01 21.60
N SER A 178 36.21 -0.04 20.96
CA SER A 178 35.81 1.22 21.61
C SER A 178 34.60 1.06 22.54
N GLY A 179 33.82 -0.03 22.37
CA GLY A 179 32.63 -0.31 23.18
C GLY A 179 31.47 0.66 22.94
N LYS A 180 31.56 1.54 21.92
CA LYS A 180 30.50 2.50 21.59
C LYS A 180 29.39 1.83 20.80
N MET A 181 28.19 1.81 21.37
CA MET A 181 26.99 1.30 20.72
C MET A 181 26.57 2.19 19.54
N GLN A 182 26.24 1.59 18.39
CA GLN A 182 25.63 2.25 17.24
C GLN A 182 24.11 2.08 17.22
N ARG A 183 23.62 0.84 17.38
CA ARG A 183 22.19 0.53 17.38
C ARG A 183 21.87 -0.72 18.19
N VAL A 184 20.61 -0.86 18.59
CA VAL A 184 20.06 -2.10 19.13
C VAL A 184 19.60 -2.98 17.98
N VAL A 185 19.98 -4.26 18.00
CA VAL A 185 19.68 -5.22 16.93
C VAL A 185 18.56 -6.18 17.35
N LEU A 186 18.62 -6.65 18.59
CA LEU A 186 17.53 -7.42 19.20
C LEU A 186 17.40 -6.96 20.64
N ARG A 187 16.29 -6.30 20.94
CA ARG A 187 16.02 -5.86 22.32
C ARG A 187 15.81 -7.09 23.22
N GLY A 188 16.28 -7.02 24.46
CA GLY A 188 16.17 -8.11 25.43
C GLY A 188 14.87 -8.09 26.24
N TYR A 189 14.63 -9.12 27.03
CA TYR A 189 13.47 -9.22 27.91
C TYR A 189 13.80 -9.99 29.20
N LYS A 190 12.91 -9.92 30.18
CA LYS A 190 12.93 -10.78 31.37
C LYS A 190 11.74 -11.73 31.34
N HIS A 191 11.93 -12.92 31.89
CA HIS A 191 10.86 -13.83 32.25
C HIS A 191 11.00 -14.18 33.74
N ASN A 192 10.07 -13.69 34.56
CA ASN A 192 10.25 -13.54 36.01
C ASN A 192 11.56 -12.77 36.27
N ASP A 193 12.54 -13.38 36.94
CA ASP A 193 13.82 -12.74 37.28
C ASP A 193 14.96 -13.07 36.30
N LYS A 194 14.72 -13.98 35.34
CA LYS A 194 15.75 -14.39 34.37
C LYS A 194 15.86 -13.35 33.25
N VAL A 195 17.05 -12.80 33.07
CA VAL A 195 17.36 -11.79 32.04
C VAL A 195 17.84 -12.45 30.76
N TYR A 196 17.25 -12.04 29.63
CA TYR A 196 17.71 -12.32 28.27
C TYR A 196 18.24 -11.01 27.69
N HIS A 197 19.58 -10.89 27.60
CA HIS A 197 20.29 -9.64 27.32
C HIS A 197 20.07 -9.08 25.93
N THR A 198 19.83 -7.77 25.84
CA THR A 198 19.76 -7.01 24.58
C THR A 198 21.01 -7.22 23.74
N ILE A 199 20.85 -7.41 22.44
CA ILE A 199 21.95 -7.54 21.48
C ILE A 199 22.13 -6.21 20.78
N VAL A 200 23.38 -5.72 20.77
CA VAL A 200 23.72 -4.43 20.19
C VAL A 200 24.74 -4.56 19.07
N ASP A 201 24.70 -3.60 18.15
CA ASP A 201 25.77 -3.36 17.20
C ASP A 201 26.64 -2.20 17.70
N THR A 202 27.94 -2.40 17.88
CA THR A 202 28.93 -1.37 18.23
C THR A 202 29.70 -0.85 17.02
N GLY A 203 29.40 -1.33 15.80
CA GLY A 203 30.13 -1.00 14.59
C GLY A 203 31.50 -1.66 14.50
N SER A 204 32.04 -1.70 13.28
CA SER A 204 33.44 -2.09 13.00
C SER A 204 34.44 -1.02 13.44
#